data_AF-A0AAW8TLU8-F1
#
_entry.id   AF-A0AAW8TLU8-F1
#
_cell.length_a   1.000
_cell.length_b   1.000
_cell.length_c   1.000
_cell.angle_alpha   90.00
_cell.angle_beta   90.00
_cell.angle_gamma   90.00
#
_symmetry.space_group_name_H-M   'P 1'
#
loop_
_entity.id
_entity.type
_entity.pdbx_description
1 polymer ?
#
loop_
_entity_poly.entity_id
_entity_poly.type
_entity_poly.pdbx_seq_one_letter_code
_entity_poly.pdbx_strand_id
1 'polypeptide(L)' 'MTRSITQITQNDKQLSKAIKKFFIKFYISSALKASNAYKKKGVPVVEIFQYLFLLIFSNRSMYMNMLLLETRLLL' A
#
# COMPACT_ATOMS: atom_id res chain seq x y z
N MET A 1 3.90 -3.44 -27.82
CA MET A 1 4.07 -4.58 -26.89
C MET A 1 3.37 -4.26 -25.59
N THR A 2 2.26 -4.92 -25.28
CA THR A 2 1.58 -4.80 -23.98
C THR A 2 2.29 -5.66 -22.96
N ARG A 3 3.06 -5.05 -22.05
CA ARG A 3 3.51 -5.75 -20.85
C ARG A 3 2.31 -5.91 -19.93
N SER A 4 1.60 -7.04 -20.01
CA SER A 4 0.65 -7.41 -18.97
C SER A 4 1.46 -7.68 -17.71
N ILE A 5 1.38 -6.79 -16.73
CA ILE A 5 2.06 -6.97 -15.44
C ILE A 5 1.40 -8.19 -14.78
N THR A 6 2.14 -9.28 -14.67
CA THR A 6 1.68 -10.50 -13.99
C THR A 6 1.47 -10.18 -12.51
N GLN A 7 0.23 -10.34 -12.03
CA GLN A 7 -0.11 -10.15 -10.62
C GLN A 7 0.39 -11.36 -9.81
N ILE A 8 1.59 -11.27 -9.22
CA ILE A 8 2.16 -12.35 -8.40
C ILE A 8 2.05 -11.99 -6.92
N THR A 9 1.10 -12.61 -6.21
CA THR A 9 0.80 -12.35 -4.78
C THR A 9 1.99 -12.58 -3.84
N GLN A 10 2.95 -13.45 -4.19
CA GLN A 10 4.16 -13.64 -3.39
C GLN A 10 5.06 -12.39 -3.33
N ASN A 11 5.09 -11.60 -4.41
CA ASN A 11 5.88 -10.38 -4.48
C ASN A 11 5.32 -9.31 -3.53
N ASP A 12 3.99 -9.29 -3.35
CA ASP A 12 3.30 -8.33 -2.46
C ASP A 12 3.67 -8.50 -1.00
N LYS A 13 3.81 -9.74 -0.53
CA LYS A 13 4.20 -10.03 0.86
C LYS A 13 5.63 -9.55 1.13
N GLN A 14 6.54 -9.77 0.20
CA GLN A 14 7.93 -9.31 0.31
C GLN A 14 8.01 -7.79 0.27
N LEU A 15 7.29 -7.16 -0.66
CA LEU A 15 7.23 -5.71 -0.79
C LEU A 15 6.63 -5.05 0.45
N SER A 16 5.51 -5.57 0.98
CA SER A 16 4.92 -5.07 2.23
C SER A 16 5.90 -5.14 3.41
N LYS A 17 6.66 -6.24 3.52
CA LYS A 17 7.71 -6.39 4.53
C LYS A 17 8.82 -5.35 4.35
N ALA A 18 9.25 -5.09 3.12
CA ALA A 18 10.25 -4.08 2.82
C ALA A 18 9.76 -2.66 3.17
N ILE A 19 8.51 -2.33 2.82
CA ILE A 19 7.89 -1.04 3.17
C ILE A 19 7.82 -0.87 4.69
N LYS A 20 7.37 -1.88 5.43
CA LYS A 20 7.34 -1.80 6.91
C LYS A 20 8.74 -1.57 7.50
N LYS A 21 9.76 -2.29 7.00
CA LYS A 21 11.16 -2.06 7.40
C LYS A 21 11.64 -0.64 7.09
N PHE A 22 11.29 -0.11 5.91
CA PHE A 22 11.59 1.28 5.53
C PHE A 22 10.97 2.28 6.51
N PHE A 23 9.69 2.11 6.85
CA PHE A 23 8.99 3.01 7.79
C PHE A 23 9.63 3.03 9.18
N ILE A 24 10.10 1.86 9.66
CA ILE A 24 10.83 1.75 10.93
C ILE A 24 12.20 2.41 10.80
N LYS A 25 12.97 2.08 9.77
CA LYS A 25 14.35 2.57 9.57
C LYS A 25 14.44 4.10 9.47
N PHE A 26 13.45 4.73 8.84
CA PHE A 26 13.42 6.17 8.62
C PHE A 26 12.44 6.92 9.52
N TYR A 27 11.90 6.26 10.55
CA TYR A 27 10.99 6.87 11.53
C TYR A 27 9.82 7.64 10.89
N ILE A 28 9.25 7.10 9.81
CA ILE A 28 8.22 7.78 9.00
C ILE A 28 6.99 8.11 9.86
N SER A 29 6.60 7.24 10.79
CA SER A 29 5.50 7.51 11.73
C SER A 29 5.75 8.76 12.58
N SER A 30 7.00 8.97 13.02
CA SER A 30 7.38 10.17 13.79
C SER A 30 7.34 11.42 12.93
N ALA A 31 7.80 11.33 11.67
CA ALA A 31 7.72 12.44 10.72
C ALA A 31 6.26 12.82 10.42
N LEU A 32 5.38 11.84 10.21
CA LEU A 32 3.94 12.05 10.03
C LEU A 32 3.31 12.71 11.27
N LYS A 33 3.69 12.28 12.48
CA LYS A 33 3.21 12.92 13.70
C LYS A 33 3.69 14.37 13.80
N ALA A 34 4.97 14.63 13.52
CA ALA A 34 5.56 15.96 13.56
C ALA A 34 4.95 16.92 12.53
N SER A 35 4.47 16.39 11.39
CA SER A 35 3.75 17.18 10.37
C SER A 35 2.25 17.35 10.66
N ASN A 36 1.79 16.99 11.87
CA ASN A 36 0.38 16.94 12.24
C ASN A 36 -0.48 15.99 11.39
N ALA A 37 0.14 15.08 10.63
CA ALA A 37 -0.53 14.03 9.90
C ALA A 37 -0.82 12.86 10.87
N TYR A 38 -1.71 13.08 11.83
CA TYR A 38 -2.27 12.04 12.69
C TYR A 38 -3.80 12.18 12.73
N LYS A 39 -4.52 11.07 12.69
CA LYS A 39 -5.99 11.05 12.82
C LYS A 39 -6.38 10.58 14.22
N LYS A 40 -7.42 11.21 14.78
CA LYS A 40 -7.98 10.86 16.09
C LYS A 40 -8.94 9.66 16.04
N LYS A 41 -9.53 9.35 14.88
CA LYS A 41 -10.46 8.23 14.64
C LYS A 41 -10.32 7.69 13.20
N GLY A 42 -10.68 6.42 13.00
CA GLY A 42 -10.64 5.74 11.70
C GLY A 42 -9.31 5.04 11.42
N VAL A 43 -8.96 4.92 10.14
CA VAL A 43 -7.73 4.22 9.69
C VAL A 43 -6.48 5.03 10.08
N PRO A 44 -5.48 4.41 10.73
CA PRO A 44 -4.21 5.06 11.06
C PRO A 44 -3.51 5.62 9.81
N VAL A 45 -3.01 6.84 9.91
CA VAL A 45 -2.28 7.53 8.82
C VAL A 45 -1.10 6.71 8.29
N VAL A 46 -0.42 5.97 9.17
CA VAL A 46 0.72 5.11 8.81
C VAL A 46 0.29 4.02 7.83
N GLU A 47 -0.91 3.44 8.03
CA GLU A 47 -1.44 2.40 7.14
C GLU A 47 -1.80 2.98 5.76
N ILE A 48 -2.34 4.20 5.71
CA ILE A 48 -2.62 4.91 4.45
C ILE A 48 -1.33 5.11 3.67
N PHE A 49 -0.27 5.59 4.33
CA PHE A 49 1.02 5.81 3.67
C PHE A 49 1.72 4.49 3.27
N GLN A 50 1.65 3.45 4.09
CA GLN A 50 2.14 2.12 3.69
C GLN A 50 1.41 1.58 2.47
N TYR A 51 0.09 1.80 2.38
CA TYR A 51 -0.70 1.41 1.22
C TYR A 51 -0.34 2.23 -0.03
N LEU A 52 -0.14 3.54 0.08
CA LEU A 52 0.34 4.38 -1.02
C LEU A 52 1.68 3.89 -1.57
N PHE A 53 2.63 3.56 -0.69
CA PHE A 53 3.92 2.99 -1.09
C PHE A 53 3.74 1.65 -1.81
N LEU A 54 2.85 0.79 -1.29
CA LEU A 54 2.55 -0.49 -1.93
C LEU A 54 2.04 -0.28 -3.36
N LEU A 55 1.11 0.65 -3.57
CA LEU A 55 0.56 0.96 -4.90
C LEU A 55 1.64 1.47 -5.85
N ILE A 56 2.45 2.44 -5.42
CA ILE A 56 3.53 3.04 -6.23
C ILE A 56 4.55 1.97 -6.64
N PHE A 57 5.08 1.21 -5.67
CA PHE A 57 6.14 0.22 -5.95
C PHE A 57 5.64 -1.07 -6.60
N SER A 58 4.34 -1.35 -6.54
CA SER A 58 3.74 -2.44 -7.31
C SER A 58 3.17 -1.99 -8.67
N ASN A 59 3.27 -0.70 -9.00
CA ASN A 59 2.68 -0.09 -10.19
C ASN A 59 1.20 -0.46 -10.38
N ARG A 60 0.44 -0.41 -9.27
CA ARG A 60 -0.99 -0.69 -9.25
C ARG A 60 -1.77 0.55 -8.84
N SER A 61 -3.00 0.66 -9.35
CA SER A 61 -3.98 1.62 -8.84
C SER A 61 -4.92 0.95 -7.84
N MET A 62 -5.42 1.74 -6.89
CA MET A 62 -6.47 1.28 -5.97
C MET A 62 -7.73 0.85 -6.72
N TYR A 63 -8.11 1.61 -7.76
CA TYR A 63 -9.28 1.37 -8.58
C TYR A 63 -9.29 -0.04 -9.20
N MET A 64 -8.17 -0.47 -9.79
CA MET A 64 -8.08 -1.79 -10.41
C MET A 64 -8.20 -2.92 -9.38
N ASN A 65 -7.63 -2.74 -8.17
CA ASN A 65 -7.77 -3.72 -7.10
C ASN A 65 -9.21 -3.82 -6.60
N MET A 66 -9.94 -2.71 -6.56
CA MET A 66 -11.35 -2.68 -6.15
C MET A 66 -12.24 -3.39 -7.18
N LEU A 67 -12.07 -3.08 -8.48
CA LEU A 67 -12.79 -3.76 -9.56
C LEU A 67 -12.52 -5.27 -9.58
N LEU A 68 -11.27 -5.68 -9.36
CA LEU A 68 -10.90 -7.10 -9.28
C LEU A 68 -11.61 -7.82 -8.12
N LEU A 69 -11.78 -7.13 -6.98
CA LEU A 69 -12.48 -7.69 -5.84
C LEU A 69 -13.98 -7.86 -6.14
N GLU A 70 -14.62 -6.86 -6.76
CA GLU A 70 -16.02 -6.94 -7.19
C GLU A 70 -16.24 -8.07 -8.19
N THR A 71 -15.38 -8.20 -9.19
CA THR A 71 -15.47 -9.29 -10.18
C THR A 71 -15.23 -10.67 -9.59
N ARG A 72 -14.39 -10.80 -8.54
CA ARG A 72 -14.17 -12.06 -7.82
C ARG A 72 -15.29 -12.46 -6.87
N LEU A 73 -16.14 -11.53 -6.45
CA LEU A 73 -17.30 -11.82 -5.60
C LEU A 73 -18.54 -12.19 -6.40
N LEU A 74 -18.54 -11.88 -7.70
CA LEU A 74 -19.63 -12.18 -8.64
C LEU A 74 -19.44 -13.51 -9.40
N LEU A 75 -18.33 -14.22 -9.17
CA LEU A 75 -18.00 -15.56 -9.69
C LEU A 75 -17.83 -16.54 -8.54
#